data_AF-A0A923EBP3-F1
#
_entry.id   AF-A0A923EBP3-F1
#
_cell.length_a   1.000
_cell.length_b   1.000
_cell.length_c   1.000
_cell.angle_alpha   90.00
_cell.angle_beta   90.00
_cell.angle_gamma   90.00
#
_symmetry.space_group_name_H-M   'P 1'
#
loop_
_entity.id
_entity.type
_entity.pdbx_description
1 polymer ?
#
loop_
_entity_poly.entity_id
_entity_poly.type
_entity_poly.pdbx_seq_one_letter_code
_entity_poly.pdbx_strand_id
1 'polypeptide(L)'
;MKKLKYILLAITTVCFISVQSVLAFAASSDWTDKPEFNNYRIGQRLILKVRDAFLNSTEQEIFQFKYEGKQYENINGRNPVLVSNKEAMSKKQILIEAMKKHNELEAHIAEIEGRNPLLKDLNSIKEENYIIAVSNSEIASFDENEILKIKGKGTIYITIQEKETNKVYIFFMETAEGVKRIAGMNRVDTALKIAETTFKGKVRNVVLTTGENYPDALAGSVLAYKLEAPILLIGSSNVDTEKVLFYIKEKMESSGNVYILGGKGVVSEEIEQKVKDTGIKNVKRLSGATRYETAAQIVANLGVQEGTPVVIACGENFADALSVSITAAVNQYPILLAEKNGISDTVKKELSKIKPKKVFIIGLQGAISEEVENQISKELTINKSNIVRIGGSNRYDTSLEVAKYFNLNGKSVCIASGNNYPDALVGSAYAAKFNAPLILCGNKLTENMKEYMKNRNFVDITIFGGEGAVNKIVEDELKY
;
A
#
# COMPACT_ATOMS: atom_id res chain seq x y z
N MET A 1 34.19 -22.73 -8.61
CA MET A 1 32.75 -22.37 -8.42
C MET A 1 32.48 -20.87 -8.54
N LYS A 2 33.19 -19.96 -7.85
CA LYS A 2 33.00 -18.49 -8.02
C LYS A 2 33.18 -18.01 -9.47
N LYS A 3 34.27 -18.40 -10.17
CA LYS A 3 34.49 -18.10 -11.60
C LYS A 3 33.39 -18.63 -12.54
N LEU A 4 32.78 -19.77 -12.22
CA LEU A 4 31.70 -20.36 -13.03
C LEU A 4 30.37 -19.59 -12.85
N LYS A 5 30.12 -19.04 -11.65
CA LYS A 5 29.02 -18.11 -11.39
C LYS A 5 29.17 -16.78 -12.16
N TYR A 6 30.38 -16.19 -12.18
CA TYR A 6 30.66 -14.97 -12.96
C TYR A 6 30.44 -15.16 -14.47
N ILE A 7 30.84 -16.31 -15.01
CA ILE A 7 30.63 -16.65 -16.42
C ILE A 7 29.13 -16.84 -16.72
N LEU A 8 28.38 -17.55 -15.85
CA LEU A 8 26.94 -17.68 -16.03
C LEU A 8 26.21 -16.33 -15.94
N LEU A 9 26.62 -15.45 -15.01
CA LEU A 9 26.04 -14.13 -14.79
C LEU A 9 26.28 -13.20 -15.99
N ALA A 10 27.51 -13.18 -16.52
CA ALA A 10 27.86 -12.44 -17.72
C ALA A 10 27.12 -12.96 -18.96
N ILE A 11 26.98 -14.29 -19.10
CA ILE A 11 26.20 -14.91 -20.19
C ILE A 11 24.72 -14.51 -20.10
N THR A 12 24.12 -14.47 -18.92
CA THR A 12 22.71 -14.05 -18.75
C THR A 12 22.49 -12.57 -19.05
N THR A 13 23.41 -11.69 -18.68
CA THR A 13 23.32 -10.24 -18.97
C THR A 13 23.54 -9.95 -20.46
N VAL A 14 24.48 -10.65 -21.10
CA VAL A 14 24.70 -10.59 -22.55
C VAL A 14 23.50 -11.12 -23.33
N CYS A 15 22.89 -12.23 -22.89
CA CYS A 15 21.63 -12.73 -23.47
C CYS A 15 20.51 -11.69 -23.35
N PHE A 16 20.41 -10.97 -22.24
CA PHE A 16 19.38 -9.93 -22.01
C PHE A 16 19.50 -8.73 -22.96
N ILE A 17 20.73 -8.26 -23.22
CA ILE A 17 21.02 -7.16 -24.15
C ILE A 17 20.74 -7.60 -25.61
N SER A 18 21.15 -8.82 -25.97
CA SER A 18 20.90 -9.36 -27.31
C SER A 18 19.40 -9.52 -27.63
N VAL A 19 18.57 -9.83 -26.62
CA VAL A 19 17.11 -10.01 -26.79
C VAL A 19 16.39 -8.69 -27.04
N GLN A 20 16.81 -7.57 -26.42
CA GLN A 20 16.19 -6.26 -26.71
C GLN A 20 16.68 -5.63 -28.02
N SER A 21 17.94 -5.81 -28.40
CA SER A 21 18.43 -5.42 -29.72
C SER A 21 17.70 -6.18 -30.83
N VAL A 22 17.40 -7.47 -30.60
CA VAL A 22 16.59 -8.29 -31.51
C VAL A 22 15.11 -7.91 -31.49
N LEU A 23 14.53 -7.49 -30.36
CA LEU A 23 13.14 -6.99 -30.31
C LEU A 23 12.95 -5.63 -30.99
N ALA A 24 13.92 -4.73 -30.88
CA ALA A 24 13.94 -3.46 -31.61
C ALA A 24 14.11 -3.67 -33.13
N PHE A 25 14.74 -4.79 -33.54
CA PHE A 25 14.92 -5.19 -34.93
C PHE A 25 13.79 -6.09 -35.46
N ALA A 26 13.08 -6.83 -34.61
CA ALA A 26 11.95 -7.69 -34.98
C ALA A 26 10.63 -6.90 -35.10
N ALA A 27 10.50 -5.77 -34.40
CA ALA A 27 9.38 -4.86 -34.58
C ALA A 27 9.34 -4.17 -35.97
N SER A 28 10.36 -4.39 -36.82
CA SER A 28 10.44 -3.83 -38.17
C SER A 28 10.30 -4.85 -39.31
N SER A 29 10.08 -6.15 -39.02
CA SER A 29 9.85 -7.15 -40.09
C SER A 29 9.04 -8.39 -39.65
N ASP A 30 8.12 -8.84 -40.50
CA ASP A 30 7.21 -9.98 -40.30
C ASP A 30 7.95 -11.32 -40.23
N TRP A 31 7.99 -11.93 -39.03
CA TRP A 31 8.57 -13.26 -38.80
C TRP A 31 7.64 -14.10 -37.89
N THR A 32 6.56 -14.65 -38.44
CA THR A 32 5.64 -15.53 -37.67
C THR A 32 5.85 -17.03 -37.89
N ASP A 33 6.66 -17.47 -38.86
CA ASP A 33 6.65 -18.88 -39.30
C ASP A 33 7.98 -19.66 -39.15
N LYS A 34 8.84 -19.35 -38.16
CA LYS A 34 10.09 -20.11 -37.95
C LYS A 34 10.18 -20.94 -36.66
N PRO A 35 10.80 -22.15 -36.71
CA PRO A 35 10.89 -23.09 -35.57
C PRO A 35 11.69 -22.58 -34.36
N GLU A 36 12.48 -21.53 -34.55
CA GLU A 36 13.37 -20.91 -33.56
C GLU A 36 12.60 -20.25 -32.38
N PHE A 37 11.30 -20.00 -32.55
CA PHE A 37 10.43 -19.37 -31.53
C PHE A 37 10.20 -20.23 -30.28
N ASN A 38 10.27 -21.56 -30.40
CA ASN A 38 10.05 -22.47 -29.26
C ASN A 38 11.24 -22.51 -28.29
N ASN A 39 12.48 -22.31 -28.77
CA ASN A 39 13.66 -22.16 -27.92
C ASN A 39 13.65 -20.80 -27.18
N TYR A 40 12.98 -19.79 -27.76
CA TYR A 40 12.81 -18.45 -27.18
C TYR A 40 11.93 -18.45 -25.92
N ARG A 41 10.87 -19.27 -25.88
CA ARG A 41 10.00 -19.42 -24.69
C ARG A 41 10.71 -20.11 -23.51
N ILE A 42 11.65 -21.01 -23.80
CA ILE A 42 12.49 -21.65 -22.78
C ILE A 42 13.51 -20.64 -22.23
N GLY A 43 14.11 -19.82 -23.11
CA GLY A 43 14.97 -18.70 -22.73
C GLY A 43 14.27 -17.68 -21.83
N GLN A 44 13.04 -17.25 -22.17
CA GLN A 44 12.25 -16.35 -21.34
C GLN A 44 11.98 -16.90 -19.93
N ARG A 45 11.64 -18.20 -19.81
CA ARG A 45 11.40 -18.84 -18.50
C ARG A 45 12.67 -18.99 -17.66
N LEU A 46 13.82 -19.17 -18.29
CA LEU A 46 15.12 -19.24 -17.60
C LEU A 46 15.58 -17.85 -17.15
N ILE A 47 15.39 -16.82 -17.99
CA ILE A 47 15.68 -15.41 -17.70
C ILE A 47 14.83 -14.89 -16.54
N LEU A 48 13.53 -15.23 -16.48
CA LEU A 48 12.65 -14.84 -15.37
C LEU A 48 13.04 -15.51 -14.04
N LYS A 49 13.47 -16.78 -14.07
CA LYS A 49 13.95 -17.48 -12.86
C LYS A 49 15.29 -16.94 -12.36
N VAL A 50 16.17 -16.47 -13.25
CA VAL A 50 17.45 -15.82 -12.88
C VAL A 50 17.20 -14.38 -12.40
N ARG A 51 16.27 -13.64 -13.00
CA ARG A 51 15.79 -12.32 -12.52
C ARG A 51 15.28 -12.41 -11.09
N ASP A 52 14.43 -13.39 -10.80
CA ASP A 52 13.86 -13.57 -9.47
C ASP A 52 14.92 -14.07 -8.46
N ALA A 53 15.99 -14.74 -8.91
CA ALA A 53 17.13 -15.11 -8.05
C ALA A 53 18.07 -13.92 -7.76
N PHE A 54 18.23 -12.98 -8.70
CA PHE A 54 19.08 -11.78 -8.57
C PHE A 54 18.39 -10.66 -7.77
N LEU A 55 17.08 -10.49 -7.91
CA LEU A 55 16.31 -9.52 -7.11
C LEU A 55 16.16 -9.95 -5.64
N ASN A 56 16.29 -11.25 -5.35
CA ASN A 56 16.16 -11.81 -4.00
C ASN A 56 17.51 -12.11 -3.32
N SER A 57 18.66 -11.88 -3.98
CA SER A 57 19.97 -12.06 -3.34
C SER A 57 20.32 -10.85 -2.47
N THR A 58 20.50 -11.08 -1.17
CA THR A 58 20.94 -10.07 -0.19
C THR A 58 22.41 -9.64 -0.39
N GLU A 59 23.15 -10.32 -1.25
CA GLU A 59 24.49 -9.94 -1.68
C GLU A 59 24.40 -9.33 -3.09
N GLN A 60 24.46 -8.00 -3.15
CA GLN A 60 24.51 -7.24 -4.40
C GLN A 60 25.93 -7.38 -5.01
N GLU A 61 26.15 -8.40 -5.82
CA GLU A 61 27.47 -8.59 -6.46
C GLU A 61 27.64 -7.62 -7.64
N ILE A 62 28.61 -6.71 -7.48
CA ILE A 62 29.14 -5.77 -8.47
C ILE A 62 29.83 -6.54 -9.61
N PHE A 63 29.68 -6.08 -10.86
CA PHE A 63 30.37 -6.70 -12.00
C PHE A 63 30.78 -5.71 -13.10
N GLN A 64 31.91 -6.01 -13.74
CA GLN A 64 32.39 -5.37 -14.97
C GLN A 64 32.47 -6.42 -16.08
N PHE A 65 32.01 -6.09 -17.28
CA PHE A 65 32.12 -6.98 -18.45
C PHE A 65 32.30 -6.20 -19.75
N LYS A 66 32.84 -6.87 -20.78
CA LYS A 66 32.96 -6.30 -22.13
C LYS A 66 31.99 -7.01 -23.07
N TYR A 67 31.27 -6.24 -23.89
CA TYR A 67 30.37 -6.75 -24.91
C TYR A 67 30.32 -5.78 -26.09
N GLU A 68 30.41 -6.29 -27.32
CA GLU A 68 30.44 -5.48 -28.56
C GLU A 68 31.45 -4.30 -28.53
N GLY A 69 32.64 -4.52 -27.96
CA GLY A 69 33.67 -3.49 -27.85
C GLY A 69 33.41 -2.41 -26.78
N LYS A 70 32.27 -2.46 -26.08
CA LYS A 70 31.95 -1.58 -24.94
C LYS A 70 32.33 -2.22 -23.61
N GLN A 71 32.73 -1.40 -22.64
CA GLN A 71 32.95 -1.83 -21.26
C GLN A 71 31.75 -1.41 -20.42
N TYR A 72 31.09 -2.38 -19.81
CA TYR A 72 29.93 -2.18 -18.94
C TYR A 72 30.34 -2.29 -17.49
N GLU A 73 29.86 -1.37 -16.67
CA GLU A 73 30.06 -1.34 -15.23
C GLU A 73 28.71 -1.20 -14.52
N ASN A 74 28.36 -2.21 -13.72
CA ASN A 74 27.26 -2.10 -12.77
C ASN A 74 27.79 -1.44 -11.50
N ILE A 75 27.22 -0.30 -11.15
CA ILE A 75 27.64 0.53 -10.02
C ILE A 75 26.64 0.50 -8.85
N ASN A 76 25.78 -0.52 -8.79
CA ASN A 76 24.73 -0.63 -7.78
C ASN A 76 25.26 -0.87 -6.35
N GLY A 77 24.78 -0.03 -5.43
CA GLY A 77 24.50 -0.33 -4.02
C GLY A 77 22.98 -0.38 -3.76
N ARG A 78 22.48 0.01 -2.57
CA ARG A 78 21.02 0.13 -2.31
C ARG A 78 20.35 0.94 -3.44
N ASN A 79 19.42 0.34 -4.19
CA ASN A 79 18.73 0.99 -5.31
C ASN A 79 17.93 2.21 -4.82
N PRO A 80 18.09 3.41 -5.43
CA PRO A 80 17.20 4.51 -5.16
C PRO A 80 15.80 4.21 -5.71
N VAL A 81 14.76 4.60 -4.96
CA VAL A 81 13.37 4.50 -5.41
C VAL A 81 12.91 5.88 -5.86
N LEU A 82 12.66 6.05 -7.15
CA LEU A 82 12.13 7.29 -7.72
C LEU A 82 10.61 7.27 -7.68
N VAL A 83 10.04 8.24 -7.00
CA VAL A 83 8.61 8.34 -6.80
C VAL A 83 8.08 9.46 -7.69
N SER A 84 7.00 9.20 -8.44
CA SER A 84 6.41 10.22 -9.33
C SER A 84 6.14 11.51 -8.54
N ASN A 85 6.57 12.63 -9.11
CA ASN A 85 6.49 13.98 -8.55
C ASN A 85 7.38 14.31 -7.32
N LYS A 86 8.03 13.33 -6.66
CA LYS A 86 8.95 13.58 -5.52
C LYS A 86 10.38 13.93 -5.92
N GLU A 87 10.89 13.35 -7.00
CA GLU A 87 12.29 13.51 -7.40
C GLU A 87 12.38 13.76 -8.89
N ALA A 88 12.10 15.00 -9.30
CA ALA A 88 12.44 15.47 -10.63
C ALA A 88 13.96 15.56 -10.76
N MET A 89 14.60 14.50 -11.24
CA MET A 89 16.04 14.50 -11.53
C MET A 89 16.29 14.91 -12.98
N SER A 90 17.13 15.92 -13.21
CA SER A 90 17.68 16.19 -14.52
C SER A 90 18.71 15.13 -14.91
N LYS A 91 18.95 14.97 -16.21
CA LYS A 91 20.07 14.16 -16.72
C LYS A 91 21.41 14.51 -16.06
N LYS A 92 21.71 15.80 -15.85
CA LYS A 92 22.90 16.25 -15.11
C LYS A 92 22.96 15.70 -13.69
N GLN A 93 21.86 15.75 -12.94
CA GLN A 93 21.81 15.23 -11.57
C GLN A 93 22.00 13.71 -11.55
N ILE A 94 21.35 12.99 -12.47
CA ILE A 94 21.52 11.55 -12.66
C ILE A 94 22.98 11.22 -12.96
N LEU A 95 23.63 11.97 -13.85
CA LEU A 95 25.03 11.79 -14.20
C LEU A 95 25.96 12.00 -13.00
N ILE A 96 25.75 13.06 -12.22
CA ILE A 96 26.56 13.36 -11.04
C ILE A 96 26.40 12.26 -9.98
N GLU A 97 25.17 11.87 -9.65
CA GLU A 97 24.92 10.78 -8.69
C GLU A 97 25.51 9.46 -9.18
N ALA A 98 25.44 9.22 -10.49
CA ALA A 98 26.04 8.04 -11.07
C ALA A 98 27.55 8.02 -10.93
N MET A 99 28.22 9.14 -11.20
CA MET A 99 29.68 9.21 -11.07
C MET A 99 30.13 9.19 -9.60
N LYS A 100 29.31 9.68 -8.66
CA LYS A 100 29.58 9.50 -7.22
C LYS A 100 29.64 8.02 -6.86
N LYS A 101 28.64 7.23 -7.30
CA LYS A 101 28.61 5.78 -7.04
C LYS A 101 29.73 5.04 -7.76
N HIS A 102 30.06 5.44 -8.98
CA HIS A 102 31.26 4.93 -9.65
C HIS A 102 32.52 5.22 -8.84
N ASN A 103 32.70 6.44 -8.33
CA ASN A 103 33.86 6.80 -7.51
C ASN A 103 33.94 6.01 -6.20
N GLU A 104 32.81 5.83 -5.50
CA GLU A 104 32.73 4.98 -4.31
C GLU A 104 33.17 3.55 -4.63
N LEU A 105 32.70 3.00 -5.76
CA LEU A 105 33.05 1.66 -6.18
C LEU A 105 34.52 1.54 -6.59
N GLU A 106 35.01 2.47 -7.40
CA GLU A 106 36.37 2.48 -7.92
C GLU A 106 37.39 2.64 -6.79
N ALA A 107 37.07 3.43 -5.74
CA ALA A 107 37.85 3.49 -4.51
C ALA A 107 37.97 2.12 -3.83
N HIS A 108 36.85 1.41 -3.69
CA HIS A 108 36.83 0.08 -3.06
C HIS A 108 37.60 -0.97 -3.89
N ILE A 109 37.45 -0.96 -5.22
CA ILE A 109 38.19 -1.87 -6.12
C ILE A 109 39.69 -1.58 -6.05
N ALA A 110 40.08 -0.30 -6.11
CA ALA A 110 41.47 0.11 -6.10
C ALA A 110 42.18 -0.28 -4.79
N GLU A 111 41.47 -0.21 -3.65
CA GLU A 111 41.95 -0.70 -2.36
C GLU A 111 42.22 -2.22 -2.38
N ILE A 112 41.29 -3.02 -2.89
CA ILE A 112 41.45 -4.48 -3.04
C ILE A 112 42.62 -4.82 -3.97
N GLU A 113 42.81 -4.04 -5.03
CA GLU A 113 43.83 -4.26 -6.06
C GLU A 113 45.18 -3.62 -5.73
N GLY A 114 45.30 -2.87 -4.63
CA GLY A 114 46.54 -2.21 -4.22
C GLY A 114 47.01 -1.13 -5.20
N ARG A 115 46.09 -0.45 -5.88
CA ARG A 115 46.37 0.61 -6.86
C ARG A 115 45.71 1.93 -6.46
N ASN A 116 46.11 3.02 -7.11
CA ASN A 116 45.40 4.29 -6.98
C ASN A 116 44.02 4.22 -7.67
N PRO A 117 42.97 4.81 -7.09
CA PRO A 117 41.64 4.81 -7.69
C PRO A 117 41.54 5.78 -8.87
N LEU A 118 40.85 5.36 -9.93
CA LEU A 118 40.61 6.16 -11.13
C LEU A 118 39.30 6.94 -11.02
N LEU A 119 39.27 7.91 -10.11
CA LEU A 119 38.07 8.69 -9.82
C LEU A 119 37.72 9.67 -10.95
N LYS A 120 36.42 9.82 -11.22
CA LYS A 120 35.87 10.88 -12.08
C LYS A 120 35.76 12.19 -11.29
N ASP A 121 36.24 13.28 -11.88
CA ASP A 121 36.05 14.62 -11.30
C ASP A 121 34.62 15.12 -11.55
N LEU A 122 33.86 15.24 -10.47
CA LEU A 122 32.44 15.64 -10.52
C LEU A 122 32.26 17.13 -10.85
N ASN A 123 33.29 17.97 -10.67
CA ASN A 123 33.20 19.41 -10.94
C ASN A 123 33.44 19.74 -12.41
N SER A 124 34.21 18.90 -13.12
CA SER A 124 34.52 19.09 -14.54
C SER A 124 33.66 18.24 -15.48
N ILE A 125 32.71 17.46 -14.93
CA ILE A 125 31.86 16.61 -15.76
C ILE A 125 30.90 17.43 -16.62
N LYS A 126 30.93 17.16 -17.93
CA LYS A 126 30.04 17.79 -18.91
C LYS A 126 29.04 16.77 -19.42
N GLU A 127 27.76 17.08 -19.29
CA GLU A 127 26.67 16.19 -19.73
C GLU A 127 26.76 15.86 -21.23
N GLU A 128 27.21 16.81 -22.05
CA GLU A 128 27.42 16.65 -23.49
C GLU A 128 28.40 15.52 -23.88
N ASN A 129 29.24 15.07 -22.94
CA ASN A 129 30.18 13.96 -23.16
C ASN A 129 29.53 12.59 -22.93
N TYR A 130 28.26 12.55 -22.55
CA TYR A 130 27.55 11.33 -22.20
C TYR A 130 26.25 11.17 -23.01
N ILE A 131 25.82 9.92 -23.19
CA ILE A 131 24.50 9.56 -23.70
C ILE A 131 23.75 8.90 -22.55
N ILE A 132 22.63 9.51 -22.14
CA ILE A 132 21.82 9.06 -21.01
C ILE A 132 20.47 8.58 -21.56
N ALA A 133 20.14 7.33 -21.30
CA ALA A 133 18.90 6.69 -21.76
C ALA A 133 18.25 5.85 -20.66
N VAL A 134 16.95 5.63 -20.78
CA VAL A 134 16.13 4.86 -19.84
C VAL A 134 15.51 3.65 -20.55
N SER A 135 15.44 2.52 -19.85
CA SER A 135 15.07 1.23 -20.41
C SER A 135 13.63 1.06 -20.87
N ASN A 136 12.69 1.75 -20.23
CA ASN A 136 11.26 1.57 -20.47
C ASN A 136 10.56 2.93 -20.47
N SER A 137 10.28 3.44 -21.69
CA SER A 137 9.62 4.73 -21.92
C SER A 137 8.16 4.79 -21.47
N GLU A 138 7.51 3.65 -21.25
CA GLU A 138 6.16 3.57 -20.67
C GLU A 138 6.20 3.82 -19.16
N ILE A 139 7.29 3.43 -18.49
CA ILE A 139 7.46 3.61 -17.04
C ILE A 139 8.11 4.95 -16.72
N ALA A 140 9.12 5.37 -17.49
CA ALA A 140 9.78 6.66 -17.31
C ALA A 140 10.38 7.20 -18.61
N SER A 141 10.38 8.52 -18.78
CA SER A 141 11.01 9.17 -19.94
C SER A 141 11.57 10.55 -19.55
N PHE A 142 12.60 11.00 -20.25
CA PHE A 142 13.02 12.41 -20.16
C PHE A 142 12.03 13.30 -20.91
N ASP A 143 11.67 14.43 -20.31
CA ASP A 143 10.90 15.49 -20.99
C ASP A 143 11.80 16.39 -21.85
N GLU A 144 11.19 17.42 -22.45
CA GLU A 144 11.89 18.41 -23.28
C GLU A 144 12.95 19.23 -22.52
N ASN A 145 12.87 19.29 -21.19
CA ASN A 145 13.83 19.95 -20.33
C ASN A 145 14.87 18.98 -19.75
N GLU A 146 14.95 17.76 -20.29
CA GLU A 146 15.86 16.69 -19.86
C GLU A 146 15.63 16.24 -18.41
N ILE A 147 14.41 16.42 -17.90
CA ILE A 147 13.98 15.98 -16.57
C ILE A 147 13.33 14.61 -16.70
N LEU A 148 13.77 13.67 -15.87
CA LEU A 148 13.18 12.33 -15.80
C LEU A 148 11.75 12.41 -15.23
N LYS A 149 10.77 12.01 -16.03
CA LYS A 149 9.37 11.86 -15.64
C LYS A 149 9.04 10.40 -15.41
N ILE A 150 8.54 10.10 -14.21
CA ILE A 150 7.99 8.79 -13.87
C ILE A 150 6.50 8.77 -14.26
N LYS A 151 6.13 7.81 -15.11
CA LYS A 151 4.77 7.62 -15.64
C LYS A 151 4.07 6.39 -15.07
N GLY A 152 4.82 5.46 -14.50
CA GLY A 152 4.29 4.23 -13.95
C GLY A 152 5.20 3.59 -12.90
N LYS A 153 4.71 2.50 -12.31
CA LYS A 153 5.43 1.70 -11.33
C LYS A 153 6.21 0.57 -12.00
N GLY A 154 7.45 0.35 -11.58
CA GLY A 154 8.24 -0.80 -12.01
C GLY A 154 9.74 -0.59 -11.83
N THR A 155 10.58 -1.49 -12.34
CA THR A 155 12.03 -1.30 -12.34
C THR A 155 12.45 -0.72 -13.69
N ILE A 156 13.20 0.38 -13.66
CA ILE A 156 13.89 0.92 -14.83
C ILE A 156 15.39 0.81 -14.65
N TYR A 157 16.13 0.78 -15.75
CA TYR A 157 17.56 1.04 -15.75
C TYR A 157 17.90 2.28 -16.54
N ILE A 158 18.85 3.05 -16.01
CA ILE A 158 19.46 4.17 -16.72
C ILE A 158 20.83 3.73 -17.21
N THR A 159 21.06 3.90 -18.50
CA THR A 159 22.36 3.71 -19.12
C THR A 159 23.02 5.07 -19.36
N ILE A 160 24.27 5.19 -18.92
CA ILE A 160 25.10 6.38 -19.15
C ILE A 160 26.31 5.92 -19.95
N GLN A 161 26.37 6.27 -21.23
CA GLN A 161 27.50 5.94 -22.09
C GLN A 161 28.42 7.14 -22.23
N GLU A 162 29.68 7.00 -21.84
CA GLU A 162 30.74 7.98 -22.10
C GLU A 162 31.14 7.92 -23.58
N LYS A 163 31.10 9.05 -24.29
CA LYS A 163 31.30 9.10 -25.75
C LYS A 163 32.73 8.77 -26.17
N GLU A 164 33.73 9.23 -25.42
CA GLU A 164 35.15 9.05 -25.76
C GLU A 164 35.61 7.61 -25.55
N THR A 165 35.19 6.99 -24.45
CA THR A 165 35.69 5.67 -24.03
C THR A 165 34.75 4.52 -24.41
N ASN A 166 33.52 4.84 -24.84
CA ASN A 166 32.42 3.89 -24.99
C ASN A 166 32.12 3.08 -23.71
N LYS A 167 32.54 3.57 -22.54
CA LYS A 167 32.23 2.95 -21.25
C LYS A 167 30.77 3.23 -20.89
N VAL A 168 30.05 2.19 -20.47
CA VAL A 168 28.63 2.25 -20.13
C VAL A 168 28.44 1.95 -18.66
N TYR A 169 27.83 2.88 -17.95
CA TYR A 169 27.42 2.72 -16.57
C TYR A 169 25.93 2.38 -16.52
N ILE A 170 25.54 1.39 -15.73
CA ILE A 170 24.14 0.96 -15.58
C ILE A 170 23.69 1.17 -14.13
N PHE A 171 22.55 1.86 -13.97
CA PHE A 171 21.84 2.01 -12.72
C PHE A 171 20.50 1.30 -12.75
N PHE A 172 20.14 0.63 -11.66
CA PHE A 172 18.78 0.13 -11.47
C PHE A 172 18.02 1.03 -10.50
N MET A 173 16.78 1.32 -10.84
CA MET A 173 15.91 2.15 -10.01
C MET A 173 14.51 1.54 -9.98
N GLU A 174 13.89 1.57 -8.82
CA GLU A 174 12.46 1.29 -8.72
C GLU A 174 11.69 2.59 -8.88
N THR A 175 10.61 2.56 -9.64
CA THR A 175 9.70 3.67 -9.84
C THR A 175 8.38 3.42 -9.15
N ALA A 176 7.78 4.46 -8.58
CA ALA A 176 6.45 4.40 -7.99
C ALA A 176 5.55 5.53 -8.50
N GLU A 177 4.23 5.35 -8.46
CA GLU A 177 3.25 6.33 -8.94
C GLU A 177 3.13 7.60 -8.08
N GLY A 178 3.83 7.69 -6.95
CA GLY A 178 3.87 8.91 -6.14
C GLY A 178 2.69 9.08 -5.22
N VAL A 179 1.57 9.52 -5.78
CA VAL A 179 0.35 9.76 -5.05
C VAL A 179 -0.82 9.36 -5.93
N LYS A 180 -1.52 8.30 -5.55
CA LYS A 180 -2.72 7.81 -6.23
C LYS A 180 -3.94 8.27 -5.47
N ARG A 181 -4.91 8.89 -6.14
CA ARG A 181 -6.21 9.21 -5.56
C ARG A 181 -7.27 8.22 -6.03
N ILE A 182 -8.03 7.65 -5.10
CA ILE A 182 -9.21 6.85 -5.38
C ILE A 182 -10.42 7.59 -4.83
N ALA A 183 -11.24 8.11 -5.73
CA ALA A 183 -12.38 8.95 -5.39
C ALA A 183 -13.50 8.81 -6.44
N GLY A 184 -14.73 9.01 -6.00
CA GLY A 184 -15.91 9.20 -6.85
C GLY A 184 -16.56 10.56 -6.62
N MET A 185 -17.73 10.80 -7.24
CA MET A 185 -18.46 12.07 -7.07
C MET A 185 -19.03 12.23 -5.65
N ASN A 186 -19.31 11.13 -4.97
CA ASN A 186 -19.78 11.09 -3.59
C ASN A 186 -19.19 9.87 -2.85
N ARG A 187 -19.55 9.70 -1.57
CA ARG A 187 -19.07 8.59 -0.72
C ARG A 187 -19.39 7.19 -1.27
N VAL A 188 -20.53 7.03 -1.95
CA VAL A 188 -20.95 5.77 -2.56
C VAL A 188 -20.08 5.47 -3.79
N ASP A 189 -19.89 6.45 -4.65
CA ASP A 189 -19.01 6.32 -5.82
C ASP A 189 -17.55 6.07 -5.41
N THR A 190 -17.06 6.71 -4.33
CA THR A 190 -15.73 6.41 -3.77
C THR A 190 -15.65 4.95 -3.29
N ALA A 191 -16.65 4.45 -2.57
CA ALA A 191 -16.70 3.06 -2.12
C ALA A 191 -16.67 2.07 -3.27
N LEU A 192 -17.47 2.31 -4.32
CA LEU A 192 -17.48 1.50 -5.54
C LEU A 192 -16.12 1.55 -6.25
N LYS A 193 -15.51 2.73 -6.38
CA LYS A 193 -14.19 2.89 -7.02
C LYS A 193 -13.09 2.16 -6.26
N ILE A 194 -13.12 2.19 -4.94
CA ILE A 194 -12.21 1.43 -4.08
C ILE A 194 -12.44 -0.07 -4.28
N ALA A 195 -13.69 -0.52 -4.29
CA ALA A 195 -14.03 -1.92 -4.52
C ALA A 195 -13.51 -2.43 -5.89
N GLU A 196 -13.78 -1.72 -6.98
CA GLU A 196 -13.30 -2.04 -8.33
C GLU A 196 -11.77 -1.97 -8.49
N THR A 197 -11.13 -1.08 -7.73
CA THR A 197 -9.67 -0.98 -7.73
C THR A 197 -9.04 -2.15 -7.00
N THR A 198 -9.64 -2.59 -5.88
CA THR A 198 -9.10 -3.62 -4.98
C THR A 198 -9.39 -5.04 -5.47
N PHE A 199 -10.59 -5.26 -6.03
CA PHE A 199 -11.13 -6.56 -6.40
C PHE A 199 -11.42 -6.58 -7.91
N LYS A 200 -10.48 -7.14 -8.69
CA LYS A 200 -10.53 -7.14 -10.17
C LYS A 200 -11.46 -8.20 -10.77
N GLY A 201 -11.81 -9.23 -10.00
CA GLY A 201 -12.70 -10.31 -10.41
C GLY A 201 -14.04 -10.27 -9.69
N LYS A 202 -14.75 -11.40 -9.72
CA LYS A 202 -15.92 -11.58 -8.84
C LYS A 202 -15.48 -11.69 -7.38
N VAL A 203 -16.32 -11.20 -6.48
CA VAL A 203 -16.14 -11.31 -5.03
C VAL A 203 -17.15 -12.28 -4.45
N ARG A 204 -16.70 -13.11 -3.52
CA ARG A 204 -17.57 -14.05 -2.81
C ARG A 204 -18.37 -13.37 -1.70
N ASN A 205 -17.84 -12.30 -1.11
CA ASN A 205 -18.45 -11.64 0.03
C ASN A 205 -18.49 -10.13 -0.20
N VAL A 206 -19.52 -9.47 0.34
CA VAL A 206 -19.64 -8.01 0.41
C VAL A 206 -20.06 -7.63 1.82
N VAL A 207 -19.44 -6.59 2.38
CA VAL A 207 -19.92 -5.94 3.60
C VAL A 207 -20.69 -4.70 3.19
N LEU A 208 -21.94 -4.57 3.64
CA LEU A 208 -22.85 -3.50 3.26
C LEU A 208 -23.26 -2.69 4.49
N THR A 209 -23.16 -1.37 4.43
CA THR A 209 -23.60 -0.48 5.52
C THR A 209 -24.19 0.81 4.93
N THR A 210 -24.80 1.66 5.76
CA THR A 210 -25.18 3.00 5.33
C THR A 210 -23.95 3.87 5.06
N GLY A 211 -24.07 4.78 4.09
CA GLY A 211 -23.17 5.90 3.92
C GLY A 211 -23.55 7.11 4.76
N GLU A 212 -24.70 7.12 5.45
CA GLU A 212 -25.24 8.33 6.10
C GLU A 212 -24.94 8.41 7.61
N ASN A 213 -24.59 7.28 8.24
CA ASN A 213 -24.15 7.19 9.62
C ASN A 213 -22.95 6.22 9.79
N TYR A 214 -22.20 6.34 10.88
CA TYR A 214 -20.93 5.63 11.07
C TYR A 214 -20.88 4.51 12.14
N PRO A 215 -21.60 4.56 13.28
CA PRO A 215 -21.25 3.74 14.45
C PRO A 215 -21.25 2.23 14.20
N ASP A 216 -22.22 1.75 13.43
CA ASP A 216 -22.41 0.32 13.15
C ASP A 216 -21.31 -0.29 12.27
N ALA A 217 -20.56 0.55 11.55
CA ALA A 217 -19.53 0.09 10.61
C ALA A 217 -18.11 0.17 11.19
N LEU A 218 -17.89 0.82 12.34
CA LEU A 218 -16.55 1.08 12.88
C LEU A 218 -15.74 -0.19 13.18
N ALA A 219 -16.41 -1.31 13.49
CA ALA A 219 -15.77 -2.61 13.70
C ALA A 219 -15.72 -3.47 12.41
N GLY A 220 -16.27 -2.98 11.30
CA GLY A 220 -16.48 -3.74 10.06
C GLY A 220 -15.22 -4.04 9.25
N SER A 221 -14.13 -3.29 9.45
CA SER A 221 -12.88 -3.47 8.69
C SER A 221 -12.26 -4.85 8.89
N VAL A 222 -12.29 -5.37 10.11
CA VAL A 222 -11.72 -6.68 10.47
C VAL A 222 -12.49 -7.81 9.76
N LEU A 223 -13.82 -7.68 9.72
CA LEU A 223 -14.70 -8.61 9.02
C LEU A 223 -14.50 -8.54 7.50
N ALA A 224 -14.46 -7.32 6.94
CA ALA A 224 -14.26 -7.12 5.52
C ALA A 224 -12.93 -7.73 5.04
N TYR A 225 -11.85 -7.49 5.77
CA TYR A 225 -10.54 -8.07 5.46
C TYR A 225 -10.54 -9.60 5.59
N LYS A 226 -11.10 -10.15 6.68
CA LYS A 226 -11.21 -11.61 6.87
C LYS A 226 -11.96 -12.31 5.74
N LEU A 227 -12.99 -11.65 5.21
CA LEU A 227 -13.84 -12.19 4.15
C LEU A 227 -13.34 -11.89 2.74
N GLU A 228 -12.21 -11.17 2.61
CA GLU A 228 -11.73 -10.61 1.34
C GLU A 228 -12.83 -9.83 0.60
N ALA A 229 -13.58 -9.01 1.34
CA ALA A 229 -14.78 -8.34 0.87
C ALA A 229 -14.55 -6.82 0.75
N PRO A 230 -15.15 -6.15 -0.26
CA PRO A 230 -15.30 -4.71 -0.22
C PRO A 230 -16.33 -4.30 0.84
N ILE A 231 -16.17 -3.09 1.37
CA ILE A 231 -17.20 -2.40 2.15
C ILE A 231 -17.92 -1.44 1.19
N LEU A 232 -19.22 -1.66 0.98
CA LEU A 232 -20.08 -0.82 0.14
C LEU A 232 -21.01 0.01 1.02
N LEU A 233 -21.36 1.19 0.50
CA LEU A 233 -22.20 2.16 1.20
C LEU A 233 -23.52 2.34 0.45
N ILE A 234 -24.64 2.12 1.14
CA ILE A 234 -25.95 2.55 0.65
C ILE A 234 -26.06 4.06 0.84
N GLY A 235 -26.33 4.78 -0.25
CA GLY A 235 -26.54 6.23 -0.22
C GLY A 235 -27.97 6.61 0.16
N SER A 236 -28.18 7.90 0.42
CA SER A 236 -29.48 8.51 0.67
C SER A 236 -30.38 8.62 -0.58
N SER A 237 -29.84 8.45 -1.78
CA SER A 237 -30.59 8.53 -3.03
C SER A 237 -30.88 7.15 -3.64
N ASN A 238 -31.99 7.05 -4.39
CA ASN A 238 -32.30 5.85 -5.17
C ASN A 238 -31.20 5.58 -6.21
N VAL A 239 -30.66 6.62 -6.85
CA VAL A 239 -29.59 6.48 -7.85
C VAL A 239 -28.34 5.83 -7.24
N ASP A 240 -27.92 6.26 -6.05
CA ASP A 240 -26.76 5.67 -5.38
C ASP A 240 -27.04 4.22 -4.94
N THR A 241 -28.25 3.94 -4.46
CA THR A 241 -28.67 2.58 -4.11
C THR A 241 -28.60 1.65 -5.33
N GLU A 242 -29.12 2.09 -6.48
CA GLU A 242 -29.09 1.30 -7.73
C GLU A 242 -27.65 1.00 -8.19
N LYS A 243 -26.70 1.95 -8.05
CA LYS A 243 -25.28 1.68 -8.38
C LYS A 243 -24.70 0.55 -7.52
N VAL A 244 -25.05 0.50 -6.24
CA VAL A 244 -24.58 -0.55 -5.31
C VAL A 244 -25.22 -1.90 -5.64
N LEU A 245 -26.53 -1.92 -5.91
CA LEU A 245 -27.24 -3.14 -6.32
C LEU A 245 -26.69 -3.68 -7.65
N PHE A 246 -26.38 -2.79 -8.59
CA PHE A 246 -25.71 -3.16 -9.85
C PHE A 246 -24.34 -3.78 -9.60
N TYR A 247 -23.51 -3.18 -8.74
CA TYR A 247 -22.22 -3.77 -8.35
C TYR A 247 -22.41 -5.17 -7.76
N ILE A 248 -23.35 -5.35 -6.82
CA ILE A 248 -23.65 -6.64 -6.20
C ILE A 248 -24.03 -7.67 -7.27
N LYS A 249 -24.95 -7.33 -8.17
CA LYS A 249 -25.42 -8.21 -9.24
C LYS A 249 -24.29 -8.66 -10.18
N GLU A 250 -23.46 -7.71 -10.62
CA GLU A 250 -22.44 -7.98 -11.65
C GLU A 250 -21.14 -8.56 -11.08
N LYS A 251 -20.74 -8.11 -9.89
CA LYS A 251 -19.43 -8.42 -9.29
C LYS A 251 -19.49 -9.51 -8.24
N MET A 252 -20.65 -9.94 -7.76
CA MET A 252 -20.70 -11.06 -6.84
C MET A 252 -20.83 -12.42 -7.54
N GLU A 253 -20.31 -13.45 -6.87
CA GLU A 253 -20.70 -14.84 -7.12
C GLU A 253 -22.14 -15.07 -6.64
N SER A 254 -22.95 -15.82 -7.38
CA SER A 254 -24.36 -16.08 -7.01
C SER A 254 -24.51 -16.86 -5.70
N SER A 255 -23.51 -17.67 -5.33
CA SER A 255 -23.41 -18.36 -4.03
C SER A 255 -22.78 -17.50 -2.92
N GLY A 256 -22.44 -16.25 -3.22
CA GLY A 256 -21.78 -15.32 -2.30
C GLY A 256 -22.67 -14.87 -1.14
N ASN A 257 -22.07 -14.10 -0.23
CA ASN A 257 -22.74 -13.59 0.98
C ASN A 257 -22.69 -12.07 1.05
N VAL A 258 -23.81 -11.44 1.42
CA VAL A 258 -23.84 -10.03 1.81
C VAL A 258 -24.00 -9.94 3.32
N TYR A 259 -23.07 -9.24 3.98
CA TYR A 259 -23.11 -8.96 5.41
C TYR A 259 -23.56 -7.53 5.63
N ILE A 260 -24.79 -7.34 6.10
CA ILE A 260 -25.31 -6.00 6.42
C ILE A 260 -24.88 -5.63 7.82
N LEU A 261 -24.20 -4.49 7.98
CA LEU A 261 -23.85 -3.92 9.28
C LEU A 261 -24.89 -2.87 9.67
N GLY A 262 -25.50 -3.05 10.83
CA GLY A 262 -26.50 -2.13 11.37
C GLY A 262 -27.94 -2.59 11.21
N GLY A 263 -28.79 -2.02 12.06
CA GLY A 263 -30.20 -2.36 12.18
C GLY A 263 -31.04 -1.90 10.99
N LYS A 264 -32.33 -2.26 11.02
CA LYS A 264 -33.31 -1.92 9.97
C LYS A 264 -33.53 -0.41 9.81
N GLY A 265 -33.29 0.38 10.85
CA GLY A 265 -33.36 1.85 10.77
C GLY A 265 -32.19 2.49 10.02
N VAL A 266 -31.11 1.73 9.77
CA VAL A 266 -29.88 2.21 9.13
C VAL A 266 -29.74 1.63 7.71
N VAL A 267 -30.06 0.35 7.55
CA VAL A 267 -30.22 -0.32 6.25
C VAL A 267 -31.58 -1.03 6.26
N SER A 268 -32.56 -0.49 5.54
CA SER A 268 -33.95 -0.97 5.60
C SER A 268 -34.12 -2.42 5.15
N GLU A 269 -35.26 -3.01 5.53
CA GLU A 269 -35.66 -4.32 4.99
C GLU A 269 -35.91 -4.26 3.48
N GLU A 270 -36.38 -3.13 2.97
CA GLU A 270 -36.55 -2.91 1.53
C GLU A 270 -35.21 -3.02 0.79
N ILE A 271 -34.14 -2.39 1.32
CA ILE A 271 -32.79 -2.52 0.74
C ILE A 271 -32.29 -3.95 0.83
N GLU A 272 -32.50 -4.62 1.97
CA GLU A 272 -32.15 -6.04 2.12
C GLU A 272 -32.86 -6.93 1.09
N GLN A 273 -34.14 -6.64 0.81
CA GLN A 273 -34.90 -7.37 -0.20
C GLN A 273 -34.38 -7.08 -1.61
N LYS A 274 -34.09 -5.81 -1.94
CA LYS A 274 -33.48 -5.44 -3.23
C LYS A 274 -32.13 -6.14 -3.45
N VAL A 275 -31.33 -6.30 -2.40
CA VAL A 275 -30.08 -7.08 -2.46
C VAL A 275 -30.39 -8.55 -2.80
N LYS A 276 -31.39 -9.16 -2.17
CA LYS A 276 -31.80 -10.55 -2.50
C LYS A 276 -32.30 -10.69 -3.93
N ASP A 277 -33.02 -9.69 -4.43
CA ASP A 277 -33.57 -9.64 -5.79
C ASP A 277 -32.48 -9.53 -6.87
N THR A 278 -31.23 -9.16 -6.51
CA THR A 278 -30.07 -9.26 -7.41
C THR A 278 -29.64 -10.71 -7.70
N GLY A 279 -30.20 -11.69 -6.98
CA GLY A 279 -29.86 -13.11 -7.08
C GLY A 279 -29.02 -13.65 -5.92
N ILE A 280 -28.59 -12.78 -4.99
CA ILE A 280 -27.80 -13.17 -3.81
C ILE A 280 -28.72 -13.59 -2.67
N LYS A 281 -28.82 -14.91 -2.43
CA LYS A 281 -29.75 -15.46 -1.42
C LYS A 281 -29.21 -15.35 0.02
N ASN A 282 -27.89 -15.39 0.19
CA ASN A 282 -27.27 -15.39 1.52
C ASN A 282 -27.02 -13.97 2.00
N VAL A 283 -28.01 -13.40 2.68
CA VAL A 283 -27.88 -12.08 3.32
C VAL A 283 -27.92 -12.24 4.83
N LYS A 284 -26.86 -11.81 5.52
CA LYS A 284 -26.72 -11.90 6.97
C LYS A 284 -26.61 -10.50 7.56
N ARG A 285 -27.57 -10.12 8.39
CA ARG A 285 -27.52 -8.86 9.14
C ARG A 285 -26.80 -9.04 10.47
N LEU A 286 -25.84 -8.17 10.76
CA LEU A 286 -25.09 -8.07 12.01
C LEU A 286 -25.45 -6.73 12.65
N SER A 287 -26.30 -6.77 13.68
CA SER A 287 -26.84 -5.56 14.30
C SER A 287 -27.26 -5.83 15.74
N GLY A 288 -27.18 -4.81 16.58
CA GLY A 288 -27.85 -4.79 17.88
C GLY A 288 -28.70 -3.54 18.06
N ALA A 289 -29.24 -3.34 19.27
CA ALA A 289 -29.99 -2.13 19.61
C ALA A 289 -29.08 -0.89 19.71
N THR A 290 -27.80 -1.11 19.99
CA THR A 290 -26.79 -0.06 20.13
C THR A 290 -25.56 -0.35 19.27
N ARG A 291 -24.75 0.69 19.02
CA ARG A 291 -23.46 0.56 18.33
C ARG A 291 -22.52 -0.45 18.99
N TYR A 292 -22.59 -0.57 20.31
CA TYR A 292 -21.79 -1.50 21.11
C TYR A 292 -22.21 -2.94 20.84
N GLU A 293 -23.52 -3.19 20.76
CA GLU A 293 -24.05 -4.50 20.40
C GLU A 293 -23.80 -4.85 18.93
N THR A 294 -23.94 -3.91 18.00
CA THR A 294 -23.57 -4.15 16.59
C THR A 294 -22.10 -4.54 16.46
N ALA A 295 -21.19 -3.83 17.13
CA ALA A 295 -19.77 -4.20 17.16
C ALA A 295 -19.56 -5.62 17.72
N ALA A 296 -20.24 -5.98 18.81
CA ALA A 296 -20.17 -7.33 19.36
C ALA A 296 -20.73 -8.41 18.42
N GLN A 297 -21.79 -8.13 17.66
CA GLN A 297 -22.30 -9.06 16.63
C GLN A 297 -21.31 -9.25 15.48
N ILE A 298 -20.59 -8.19 15.09
CA ILE A 298 -19.49 -8.29 14.12
C ILE A 298 -18.39 -9.20 14.69
N VAL A 299 -17.95 -8.94 15.93
CA VAL A 299 -16.91 -9.74 16.60
C VAL A 299 -17.32 -11.21 16.76
N ALA A 300 -18.55 -11.50 17.16
CA ALA A 300 -19.05 -12.86 17.26
C ALA A 300 -19.01 -13.61 15.91
N ASN A 301 -19.21 -12.90 14.79
CA ASN A 301 -19.13 -13.46 13.45
C ASN A 301 -17.68 -13.65 12.95
N LEU A 302 -16.69 -13.04 13.62
CA LEU A 302 -15.29 -13.26 13.28
C LEU A 302 -14.78 -14.63 13.73
N GLY A 303 -15.45 -15.34 14.64
CA GLY A 303 -14.92 -16.60 15.19
C GLY A 303 -13.54 -16.40 15.84
N VAL A 304 -13.43 -15.39 16.69
CA VAL A 304 -12.20 -15.01 17.40
C VAL A 304 -11.77 -16.14 18.33
N GLN A 305 -10.48 -16.47 18.32
CA GLN A 305 -9.92 -17.50 19.20
C GLN A 305 -9.66 -16.96 20.61
N GLU A 306 -9.70 -17.85 21.59
CA GLU A 306 -9.33 -17.51 22.96
C GLU A 306 -7.87 -17.02 23.00
N GLY A 307 -7.60 -15.94 23.74
CA GLY A 307 -6.29 -15.32 23.87
C GLY A 307 -5.95 -14.28 22.80
N THR A 308 -6.74 -14.13 21.74
CA THR A 308 -6.50 -13.12 20.69
C THR A 308 -6.55 -11.70 21.29
N PRO A 309 -5.57 -10.82 21.00
CA PRO A 309 -5.63 -9.43 21.44
C PRO A 309 -6.87 -8.68 20.96
N VAL A 310 -7.43 -7.82 21.80
CA VAL A 310 -8.65 -7.04 21.51
C VAL A 310 -8.32 -5.56 21.44
N VAL A 311 -8.98 -4.86 20.52
CA VAL A 311 -8.97 -3.40 20.42
C VAL A 311 -10.25 -2.83 21.03
N ILE A 312 -10.10 -1.81 21.86
CA ILE A 312 -11.17 -1.01 22.45
C ILE A 312 -11.05 0.42 21.92
N ALA A 313 -12.08 0.92 21.25
CA ALA A 313 -12.12 2.27 20.71
C ALA A 313 -13.38 3.01 21.17
N CYS A 314 -13.33 4.35 21.15
CA CYS A 314 -14.46 5.17 21.55
C CYS A 314 -15.64 4.91 20.60
N GLY A 315 -16.81 4.60 21.15
CA GLY A 315 -18.04 4.45 20.38
C GLY A 315 -18.73 5.77 20.09
N GLU A 316 -18.44 6.84 20.84
CA GLU A 316 -19.11 8.14 20.75
C GLU A 316 -18.57 9.02 19.61
N ASN A 317 -17.40 8.68 19.06
CA ASN A 317 -16.80 9.29 17.88
C ASN A 317 -16.27 8.19 16.94
N PHE A 318 -15.76 8.57 15.75
CA PHE A 318 -15.28 7.60 14.76
C PHE A 318 -13.76 7.51 14.65
N ALA A 319 -13.04 8.58 15.02
CA ALA A 319 -11.67 8.76 14.53
C ALA A 319 -10.68 7.76 15.14
N ASP A 320 -10.87 7.40 16.41
CA ASP A 320 -10.03 6.43 17.10
C ASP A 320 -10.23 5.02 16.53
N ALA A 321 -11.47 4.62 16.27
CA ALA A 321 -11.77 3.33 15.64
C ALA A 321 -11.25 3.25 14.19
N LEU A 322 -11.38 4.33 13.42
CA LEU A 322 -10.83 4.38 12.05
C LEU A 322 -9.30 4.33 12.05
N SER A 323 -8.65 4.99 13.01
CA SER A 323 -7.18 5.05 13.12
C SER A 323 -6.55 3.66 13.27
N VAL A 324 -7.23 2.74 13.96
CA VAL A 324 -6.77 1.36 14.19
C VAL A 324 -7.37 0.34 13.22
N SER A 325 -8.36 0.74 12.41
CA SER A 325 -9.17 -0.16 11.58
C SER A 325 -8.36 -1.12 10.70
N ILE A 326 -7.28 -0.64 10.08
CA ILE A 326 -6.43 -1.43 9.18
C ILE A 326 -5.49 -2.34 9.96
N THR A 327 -4.84 -1.81 10.98
CA THR A 327 -3.97 -2.60 11.84
C THR A 327 -4.74 -3.74 12.49
N ALA A 328 -5.93 -3.45 13.03
CA ALA A 328 -6.82 -4.45 13.61
C ALA A 328 -7.21 -5.49 12.56
N ALA A 329 -7.52 -5.06 11.33
CA ALA A 329 -7.84 -5.97 10.24
C ALA A 329 -6.68 -6.90 9.86
N VAL A 330 -5.48 -6.34 9.62
CA VAL A 330 -4.27 -7.11 9.26
C VAL A 330 -3.90 -8.12 10.35
N ASN A 331 -4.00 -7.73 11.62
CA ASN A 331 -3.68 -8.60 12.75
C ASN A 331 -4.85 -9.49 13.20
N GLN A 332 -6.03 -9.37 12.59
CA GLN A 332 -7.27 -10.04 13.01
C GLN A 332 -7.63 -9.78 14.48
N TYR A 333 -7.34 -8.58 14.99
CA TYR A 333 -7.74 -8.15 16.32
C TYR A 333 -9.18 -7.60 16.25
N PRO A 334 -10.15 -8.19 16.96
CA PRO A 334 -11.51 -7.65 17.00
C PRO A 334 -11.53 -6.25 17.60
N ILE A 335 -12.39 -5.40 17.05
CA ILE A 335 -12.67 -4.05 17.57
C ILE A 335 -13.99 -4.11 18.33
N LEU A 336 -13.95 -3.79 19.62
CA LEU A 336 -15.12 -3.51 20.44
C LEU A 336 -15.16 -2.00 20.72
N LEU A 337 -16.38 -1.48 20.89
CA LEU A 337 -16.61 -0.05 21.17
C LEU A 337 -16.91 0.14 22.66
N ALA A 338 -16.46 1.25 23.23
CA ALA A 338 -16.74 1.63 24.63
C ALA A 338 -17.32 3.05 24.71
N GLU A 339 -18.09 3.30 25.77
CA GLU A 339 -18.46 4.67 26.18
C GLU A 339 -17.26 5.33 26.85
N LYS A 340 -17.29 6.65 27.00
CA LYS A 340 -16.19 7.38 27.63
C LYS A 340 -15.81 6.81 29.00
N ASN A 341 -16.80 6.50 29.82
CA ASN A 341 -16.60 6.11 31.23
C ASN A 341 -17.00 4.65 31.52
N GLY A 342 -17.30 3.84 30.51
CA GLY A 342 -17.77 2.49 30.76
C GLY A 342 -17.75 1.54 29.57
N ILE A 343 -17.73 0.25 29.88
CA ILE A 343 -18.03 -0.83 28.94
C ILE A 343 -19.39 -1.44 29.24
N SER A 344 -20.19 -1.66 28.19
CA SER A 344 -21.49 -2.32 28.31
C SER A 344 -21.34 -3.79 28.67
N ASP A 345 -22.40 -4.40 29.19
CA ASP A 345 -22.40 -5.83 29.53
C ASP A 345 -22.17 -6.73 28.30
N THR A 346 -22.60 -6.26 27.12
CA THR A 346 -22.31 -6.94 25.85
C THR A 346 -20.82 -6.96 25.55
N VAL A 347 -20.11 -5.85 25.80
CA VAL A 347 -18.64 -5.77 25.63
C VAL A 347 -17.94 -6.66 26.65
N LYS A 348 -18.37 -6.63 27.93
CA LYS A 348 -17.84 -7.53 28.97
C LYS A 348 -17.96 -8.99 28.54
N LYS A 349 -19.14 -9.41 28.08
CA LYS A 349 -19.40 -10.78 27.62
C LYS A 349 -18.46 -11.22 26.49
N GLU A 350 -18.19 -10.36 25.51
CA GLU A 350 -17.23 -10.68 24.45
C GLU A 350 -15.80 -10.77 24.99
N LEU A 351 -15.41 -9.87 25.90
CA LEU A 351 -14.12 -9.93 26.58
C LEU A 351 -13.95 -11.24 27.38
N SER A 352 -14.95 -11.68 28.15
CA SER A 352 -14.87 -12.93 28.93
C SER A 352 -14.84 -14.19 28.04
N LYS A 353 -15.42 -14.13 26.83
CA LYS A 353 -15.31 -15.22 25.84
C LYS A 353 -13.92 -15.27 25.20
N ILE A 354 -13.39 -14.12 24.78
CA ILE A 354 -12.12 -14.03 24.06
C ILE A 354 -10.95 -14.22 25.03
N LYS A 355 -11.06 -13.77 26.28
CA LYS A 355 -9.98 -13.76 27.28
C LYS A 355 -8.66 -13.26 26.69
N PRO A 356 -8.63 -12.03 26.15
CA PRO A 356 -7.48 -11.53 25.40
C PRO A 356 -6.22 -11.48 26.27
N LYS A 357 -5.08 -11.91 25.72
CA LYS A 357 -3.78 -11.77 26.39
C LYS A 357 -3.31 -10.32 26.49
N LYS A 358 -3.84 -9.45 25.60
CA LYS A 358 -3.49 -8.04 25.51
C LYS A 358 -4.69 -7.24 25.03
N VAL A 359 -4.90 -6.07 25.61
CA VAL A 359 -5.96 -5.13 25.20
C VAL A 359 -5.32 -3.84 24.74
N PHE A 360 -5.75 -3.31 23.61
CA PHE A 360 -5.33 -2.02 23.09
C PHE A 360 -6.47 -1.02 23.23
N ILE A 361 -6.28 0.04 24.01
CA ILE A 361 -7.23 1.15 24.09
C ILE A 361 -6.75 2.24 23.14
N ILE A 362 -7.58 2.61 22.16
CA ILE A 362 -7.25 3.64 21.17
C ILE A 362 -7.95 4.95 21.55
N GLY A 363 -7.15 6.00 21.70
CA GLY A 363 -7.57 7.29 22.24
C GLY A 363 -7.03 7.55 23.65
N LEU A 364 -6.84 8.83 23.96
CA LEU A 364 -6.45 9.29 25.30
C LEU A 364 -7.66 9.35 26.25
N GLN A 365 -7.41 9.73 27.50
CA GLN A 365 -8.38 9.75 28.61
C GLN A 365 -9.62 10.61 28.35
N GLY A 366 -9.52 11.59 27.43
CA GLY A 366 -10.66 12.40 27.01
C GLY A 366 -11.72 11.62 26.23
N ALA A 367 -11.33 10.58 25.49
CA ALA A 367 -12.21 9.75 24.67
C ALA A 367 -12.62 8.45 25.37
N ILE A 368 -11.68 7.82 26.10
CA ILE A 368 -11.90 6.65 26.96
C ILE A 368 -11.14 6.88 28.25
N SER A 369 -11.86 7.03 29.36
CA SER A 369 -11.29 7.36 30.66
C SER A 369 -10.49 6.21 31.28
N GLU A 370 -9.88 6.45 32.45
CA GLU A 370 -9.18 5.41 33.21
C GLU A 370 -10.18 4.41 33.85
N GLU A 371 -11.42 4.82 34.07
CA GLU A 371 -12.48 3.93 34.58
C GLU A 371 -12.72 2.74 33.64
N VAL A 372 -12.70 2.95 32.33
CA VAL A 372 -12.82 1.86 31.34
C VAL A 372 -11.66 0.89 31.45
N GLU A 373 -10.43 1.39 31.58
CA GLU A 373 -9.23 0.58 31.76
C GLU A 373 -9.29 -0.25 33.06
N ASN A 374 -9.76 0.36 34.14
CA ASN A 374 -10.00 -0.31 35.42
C ASN A 374 -11.08 -1.40 35.31
N GLN A 375 -12.18 -1.11 34.61
CA GLN A 375 -13.24 -2.09 34.35
C GLN A 375 -12.73 -3.29 33.54
N ILE A 376 -11.95 -3.05 32.48
CA ILE A 376 -11.36 -4.12 31.65
C ILE A 376 -10.39 -4.97 32.48
N SER A 377 -9.49 -4.35 33.24
CA SER A 377 -8.53 -5.07 34.09
C SER A 377 -9.23 -5.96 35.11
N LYS A 378 -10.31 -5.45 35.72
CA LYS A 378 -11.15 -6.20 36.66
C LYS A 378 -11.92 -7.33 35.99
N GLU A 379 -12.62 -7.06 34.88
CA GLU A 379 -13.42 -8.05 34.15
C GLU A 379 -12.59 -9.23 33.67
N LEU A 380 -11.38 -8.96 33.17
CA LEU A 380 -10.49 -9.98 32.63
C LEU A 380 -9.51 -10.55 33.66
N THR A 381 -9.40 -9.95 34.84
CA THR A 381 -8.35 -10.26 35.83
C THR A 381 -6.95 -10.22 35.19
N ILE A 382 -6.69 -9.25 34.30
CA ILE A 382 -5.39 -9.07 33.63
C ILE A 382 -4.58 -7.96 34.27
N ASN A 383 -3.25 -8.11 34.25
CA ASN A 383 -2.34 -7.04 34.65
C ASN A 383 -2.53 -5.81 33.75
N LYS A 384 -2.59 -4.61 34.35
CA LYS A 384 -2.67 -3.34 33.62
C LYS A 384 -1.53 -3.17 32.60
N SER A 385 -0.36 -3.78 32.81
CA SER A 385 0.73 -3.77 31.83
C SER A 385 0.38 -4.44 30.48
N ASN A 386 -0.65 -5.31 30.47
CA ASN A 386 -1.20 -5.91 29.25
C ASN A 386 -2.31 -5.06 28.62
N ILE A 387 -2.65 -3.91 29.21
CA ILE A 387 -3.54 -2.92 28.62
C ILE A 387 -2.67 -1.77 28.09
N VAL A 388 -2.63 -1.61 26.78
CA VAL A 388 -1.82 -0.59 26.13
C VAL A 388 -2.71 0.50 25.57
N ARG A 389 -2.52 1.72 26.04
CA ARG A 389 -3.20 2.90 25.51
C ARG A 389 -2.36 3.56 24.42
N ILE A 390 -2.99 3.85 23.29
CA ILE A 390 -2.36 4.50 22.13
C ILE A 390 -3.26 5.66 21.71
N GLY A 391 -2.77 6.89 21.76
CA GLY A 391 -3.54 8.06 21.39
C GLY A 391 -2.69 9.31 21.30
N GLY A 392 -3.22 10.33 20.62
CA GLY A 392 -2.59 11.64 20.46
C GLY A 392 -3.51 12.77 20.91
N SER A 393 -3.01 14.00 20.83
CA SER A 393 -3.75 15.20 21.27
C SER A 393 -5.05 15.44 20.49
N ASN A 394 -5.11 14.92 19.27
CA ASN A 394 -6.24 15.01 18.37
C ASN A 394 -6.31 13.74 17.50
N ARG A 395 -7.33 13.68 16.62
CA ARG A 395 -7.57 12.53 15.73
C ARG A 395 -6.43 12.24 14.76
N TYR A 396 -5.72 13.27 14.32
CA TYR A 396 -4.64 13.15 13.35
C TYR A 396 -3.41 12.55 14.04
N ASP A 397 -3.07 13.06 15.22
CA ASP A 397 -1.98 12.51 16.05
C ASP A 397 -2.30 11.08 16.50
N THR A 398 -3.55 10.76 16.86
CA THR A 398 -3.94 9.38 17.21
C THR A 398 -3.70 8.42 16.05
N SER A 399 -4.08 8.79 14.83
CA SER A 399 -3.80 7.95 13.65
C SER A 399 -2.31 7.74 13.41
N LEU A 400 -1.50 8.78 13.66
CA LEU A 400 -0.05 8.71 13.55
C LEU A 400 0.59 7.82 14.62
N GLU A 401 0.17 7.94 15.88
CA GLU A 401 0.68 7.11 16.98
C GLU A 401 0.29 5.64 16.80
N VAL A 402 -0.91 5.35 16.30
CA VAL A 402 -1.31 3.99 15.92
C VAL A 402 -0.42 3.45 14.79
N ALA A 403 -0.16 4.24 13.75
CA ALA A 403 0.70 3.83 12.64
C ALA A 403 2.14 3.54 13.10
N LYS A 404 2.70 4.38 14.00
CA LYS A 404 4.02 4.19 14.60
C LYS A 404 4.08 2.96 15.51
N TYR A 405 3.10 2.78 16.39
CA TYR A 405 3.12 1.71 17.38
C TYR A 405 3.11 0.33 16.73
N PHE A 406 2.19 0.13 15.77
CA PHE A 406 2.04 -1.17 15.10
C PHE A 406 3.00 -1.37 13.95
N ASN A 407 3.54 -0.29 13.38
CA ASN A 407 4.64 -0.30 12.43
C ASN A 407 4.48 -1.33 11.30
N LEU A 408 3.30 -1.35 10.65
CA LEU A 408 3.01 -2.31 9.56
C LEU A 408 4.13 -2.29 8.52
N ASN A 409 4.56 -3.46 8.05
CA ASN A 409 5.76 -3.60 7.21
C ASN A 409 5.59 -3.16 5.74
N GLY A 410 4.38 -2.72 5.35
CA GLY A 410 4.11 -2.24 4.00
C GLY A 410 4.95 -1.02 3.61
N LYS A 411 5.23 -0.91 2.30
CA LYS A 411 5.89 0.25 1.68
C LYS A 411 4.91 1.29 1.16
N SER A 412 3.63 1.15 1.48
CA SER A 412 2.58 2.08 1.10
C SER A 412 1.97 2.74 2.33
N VAL A 413 1.42 3.94 2.17
CA VAL A 413 0.62 4.64 3.19
C VAL A 413 -0.69 5.12 2.57
N CYS A 414 -1.78 5.00 3.33
CA CYS A 414 -3.08 5.51 2.93
C CYS A 414 -3.42 6.79 3.68
N ILE A 415 -4.03 7.75 3.01
CA ILE A 415 -4.43 9.04 3.54
C ILE A 415 -5.93 9.21 3.35
N ALA A 416 -6.63 9.66 4.39
CA ALA A 416 -8.04 10.04 4.29
C ALA A 416 -8.33 11.24 5.20
N SER A 417 -9.49 11.87 4.98
CA SER A 417 -9.94 12.96 5.83
C SER A 417 -10.15 12.47 7.26
N GLY A 418 -9.62 13.18 8.25
CA GLY A 418 -10.04 13.01 9.64
C GLY A 418 -11.34 13.75 9.96
N ASN A 419 -11.80 14.66 9.09
CA ASN A 419 -13.01 15.46 9.31
C ASN A 419 -14.30 14.72 8.96
N ASN A 420 -14.20 13.62 8.21
CA ASN A 420 -15.32 12.77 7.81
C ASN A 420 -14.89 11.30 7.82
N TYR A 421 -15.84 10.36 7.86
CA TYR A 421 -15.56 8.93 8.08
C TYR A 421 -15.67 7.99 6.85
N PRO A 422 -16.55 8.21 5.84
CA PRO A 422 -16.88 7.15 4.89
C PRO A 422 -15.69 6.65 4.08
N ASP A 423 -14.87 7.56 3.55
CA ASP A 423 -13.75 7.21 2.66
C ASP A 423 -12.67 6.41 3.39
N ALA A 424 -12.37 6.77 4.64
CA ALA A 424 -11.46 6.02 5.51
C ALA A 424 -12.01 4.62 5.83
N LEU A 425 -13.30 4.54 6.15
CA LEU A 425 -13.99 3.27 6.44
C LEU A 425 -13.90 2.31 5.27
N VAL A 426 -14.31 2.74 4.06
CA VAL A 426 -14.29 1.86 2.88
C VAL A 426 -12.87 1.59 2.36
N GLY A 427 -11.97 2.56 2.54
CA GLY A 427 -10.55 2.44 2.22
C GLY A 427 -9.80 1.43 3.09
N SER A 428 -10.34 1.06 4.27
CA SER A 428 -9.70 0.10 5.17
C SER A 428 -9.48 -1.27 4.52
N ALA A 429 -10.42 -1.75 3.69
CA ALA A 429 -10.29 -3.01 2.98
C ALA A 429 -9.15 -2.98 1.94
N TYR A 430 -8.99 -1.87 1.22
CA TYR A 430 -7.85 -1.66 0.34
C TYR A 430 -6.55 -1.63 1.13
N ALA A 431 -6.48 -0.76 2.14
CA ALA A 431 -5.24 -0.47 2.86
C ALA A 431 -4.71 -1.71 3.61
N ALA A 432 -5.59 -2.52 4.19
CA ALA A 432 -5.22 -3.79 4.83
C ALA A 432 -4.62 -4.79 3.83
N LYS A 433 -5.10 -4.84 2.58
CA LYS A 433 -4.52 -5.70 1.53
C LYS A 433 -3.07 -5.33 1.18
N PHE A 434 -2.70 -4.06 1.34
CA PHE A 434 -1.34 -3.56 1.07
C PHE A 434 -0.48 -3.41 2.33
N ASN A 435 -0.94 -3.87 3.50
CA ASN A 435 -0.29 -3.63 4.80
C ASN A 435 0.06 -2.15 5.01
N ALA A 436 -0.79 -1.25 4.52
CA ALA A 436 -0.57 0.18 4.49
C ALA A 436 -1.28 0.84 5.68
N PRO A 437 -0.56 1.54 6.59
CA PRO A 437 -1.25 2.28 7.65
C PRO A 437 -2.12 3.39 7.05
N LEU A 438 -3.18 3.77 7.77
CA LEU A 438 -3.99 4.96 7.47
C LEU A 438 -3.57 6.11 8.35
N ILE A 439 -3.24 7.23 7.71
CA ILE A 439 -3.05 8.51 8.37
C ILE A 439 -4.27 9.39 8.07
N LEU A 440 -4.93 9.86 9.13
CA LEU A 440 -6.01 10.83 9.03
C LEU A 440 -5.43 12.23 8.96
N CYS A 441 -5.87 13.04 8.02
CA CYS A 441 -5.39 14.42 7.86
C CYS A 441 -6.53 15.45 7.94
N GLY A 442 -6.17 16.68 8.31
CA GLY A 442 -7.04 17.84 8.18
C GLY A 442 -6.86 18.50 6.81
N ASN A 443 -6.85 19.83 6.80
CA ASN A 443 -6.60 20.61 5.59
C ASN A 443 -5.10 20.72 5.20
N LYS A 444 -4.20 20.20 6.05
CA LYS A 444 -2.75 20.14 5.87
C LYS A 444 -2.20 18.93 6.61
N LEU A 445 -1.03 18.46 6.21
CA LEU A 445 -0.24 17.50 6.97
C LEU A 445 0.52 18.20 8.09
N THR A 446 0.64 17.54 9.24
CA THR A 446 1.53 18.00 10.31
C THR A 446 2.97 17.65 9.98
N GLU A 447 3.94 18.38 10.54
CA GLU A 447 5.36 18.07 10.34
C GLU A 447 5.71 16.66 10.83
N ASN A 448 5.11 16.21 11.94
CA ASN A 448 5.28 14.84 12.44
C ASN A 448 4.80 13.78 11.44
N MET A 449 3.74 14.05 10.67
CA MET A 449 3.27 13.13 9.62
C MET A 449 4.25 13.09 8.45
N LYS A 450 4.73 14.26 8.00
CA LYS A 450 5.72 14.36 6.93
C LYS A 450 7.01 13.64 7.31
N GLU A 451 7.51 13.87 8.52
CA GLU A 451 8.70 13.21 9.05
C GLU A 451 8.51 11.70 9.16
N TYR A 452 7.38 11.24 9.70
CA TYR A 452 7.07 9.82 9.77
C TYR A 452 7.07 9.18 8.37
N MET A 453 6.39 9.79 7.40
CA MET A 453 6.32 9.25 6.04
C MET A 453 7.70 9.22 5.36
N LYS A 454 8.52 10.25 5.59
CA LYS A 454 9.90 10.31 5.11
C LYS A 454 10.76 9.21 5.75
N ASN A 455 10.75 9.07 7.07
CA ASN A 455 11.55 8.08 7.80
C ASN A 455 11.16 6.64 7.45
N ARG A 456 9.88 6.41 7.15
CA ARG A 456 9.37 5.10 6.71
C ARG A 456 9.72 4.77 5.27
N ASN A 457 10.17 5.75 4.47
CA ASN A 457 10.44 5.63 3.04
C ASN A 457 9.27 4.96 2.31
N PHE A 458 8.05 5.47 2.52
CA PHE A 458 6.89 4.99 1.77
C PHE A 458 7.04 5.35 0.30
N VAL A 459 6.83 4.37 -0.57
CA VAL A 459 7.00 4.49 -2.02
C VAL A 459 5.66 4.74 -2.73
N ASP A 460 4.57 4.22 -2.16
CA ASP A 460 3.22 4.38 -2.70
C ASP A 460 2.32 5.10 -1.70
N ILE A 461 1.75 6.24 -2.08
CA ILE A 461 0.78 6.96 -1.27
C ILE A 461 -0.59 6.83 -1.93
N THR A 462 -1.62 6.40 -1.20
CA THR A 462 -3.00 6.35 -1.71
C THR A 462 -3.90 7.29 -0.92
N ILE A 463 -4.57 8.23 -1.58
CA ILE A 463 -5.59 9.09 -0.99
C ILE A 463 -6.97 8.49 -1.25
N PHE A 464 -7.79 8.39 -0.22
CA PHE A 464 -9.22 8.06 -0.34
C PHE A 464 -10.06 9.34 -0.26
N GLY A 465 -11.01 9.47 -1.20
CA GLY A 465 -11.92 10.60 -1.27
C GLY A 465 -11.47 11.70 -2.22
N GLY A 466 -12.45 12.50 -2.66
CA GLY A 466 -12.22 13.64 -3.56
C GLY A 466 -11.54 14.83 -2.86
N GLU A 467 -11.32 15.91 -3.60
CA GLU A 467 -10.66 17.12 -3.06
C GLU A 467 -11.44 17.80 -1.93
N GLY A 468 -12.77 17.61 -1.86
CA GLY A 468 -13.57 18.08 -0.72
C GLY A 468 -13.29 17.33 0.59
N ALA A 469 -12.78 16.09 0.52
CA ALA A 469 -12.42 15.29 1.69
C ALA A 469 -10.93 15.46 2.05
N VAL A 470 -10.05 15.35 1.05
CA VAL A 470 -8.60 15.57 1.16
C VAL A 470 -8.20 16.53 0.06
N ASN A 471 -7.99 17.79 0.45
CA ASN A 471 -7.78 18.90 -0.49
C ASN A 471 -6.49 18.77 -1.31
N LYS A 472 -6.38 19.62 -2.34
CA LYS A 472 -5.22 19.63 -3.22
C LYS A 472 -3.92 19.99 -2.49
N ILE A 473 -3.98 20.85 -1.47
CA ILE A 473 -2.81 21.23 -0.66
C ILE A 473 -2.19 19.99 -0.01
N VAL A 474 -2.99 19.14 0.63
CA VAL A 474 -2.51 17.88 1.22
C VAL A 474 -1.95 16.94 0.15
N GLU A 475 -2.64 16.80 -0.99
CA GLU A 475 -2.14 15.97 -2.09
C GLU A 475 -0.77 16.44 -2.59
N ASP A 476 -0.60 17.76 -2.74
CA ASP A 476 0.66 18.32 -3.18
C ASP A 476 1.73 18.17 -2.09
N GLU A 477 1.40 18.37 -0.80
CA GLU A 477 2.31 18.08 0.33
C GLU A 477 2.82 16.63 0.35
N LEU A 478 2.06 15.68 -0.17
CA LEU A 478 2.45 14.26 -0.28
C LEU A 478 3.39 13.98 -1.46
N LYS A 479 3.46 14.88 -2.45
CA LYS A 479 4.34 14.78 -3.62
C LYS A 479 5.75 15.31 -3.35
N TYR A 480 6.06 15.82 -2.16
CA TYR A 480 7.40 16.33 -1.80
C TYR A 480 8.30 15.30 -1.12
#